data_AF-A0A5C8U931-F1
#
_entry.id   AF-A0A5C8U931-F1
#
_cell.length_a   1.000
_cell.length_b   1.000
_cell.length_c   1.000
_cell.angle_alpha   90.00
_cell.angle_beta   90.00
_cell.angle_gamma   90.00
#
_symmetry.space_group_name_H-M   'P 1'
#
loop_
_entity.id
_entity.type
_entity.pdbx_description
1 polymer ?
#
loop_
_entity_poly.entity_id
_entity_poly.type
_entity_poly.pdbx_seq_one_letter_code
_entity_poly.pdbx_strand_id
1 'polypeptide(L)'
;MRSTLIVFLFLGLVGTASAQNEPITSPQDAACRDEARSRLFSAPNPEGLSLYNHGARLYRECMDRSRPPVRGRRNRQRQTQ
;
A
#
# COMPACT_ATOMS: atom_id res chain seq x y z
N MET A 1 2.16 41.02 -25.34
CA MET A 1 2.71 39.79 -24.74
C MET A 1 1.56 39.11 -24.00
N ARG A 2 0.91 38.13 -24.63
CA ARG A 2 -0.27 37.44 -24.08
C ARG A 2 0.17 36.08 -23.56
N SER A 3 0.28 35.97 -22.23
CA SER A 3 0.58 34.72 -21.52
C SER A 3 -0.58 33.74 -21.64
N THR A 4 -0.38 32.65 -22.36
CA THR A 4 -1.28 31.50 -22.36
C THR A 4 -0.77 30.48 -21.34
N LEU A 5 -1.37 30.46 -20.16
CA LEU A 5 -1.21 29.38 -19.18
C LEU A 5 -1.99 28.16 -19.68
N ILE A 6 -1.27 27.15 -20.16
CA ILE A 6 -1.87 25.85 -20.50
C ILE A 6 -1.96 25.05 -19.21
N VAL A 7 -3.17 24.99 -18.64
CA VAL A 7 -3.51 24.07 -17.56
C VAL A 7 -3.68 22.68 -18.18
N PHE A 8 -2.63 21.86 -18.16
CA PHE A 8 -2.77 20.43 -18.47
C PHE A 8 -3.48 19.75 -17.31
N LEU A 9 -4.81 19.68 -17.42
CA LEU A 9 -5.66 18.84 -16.60
C LEU A 9 -5.32 17.37 -16.94
N PHE A 10 -4.38 16.77 -16.22
CA PHE A 10 -4.15 15.33 -16.26
C PHE A 10 -5.39 14.63 -15.71
N LEU A 11 -6.34 14.31 -16.58
CA LEU A 11 -7.39 13.33 -16.30
C LEU A 11 -6.68 12.01 -16.07
N GLY A 12 -6.54 11.64 -14.80
CA GLY A 12 -6.11 10.32 -14.38
C GLY A 12 -7.05 9.28 -14.97
N LEU A 13 -6.61 8.60 -16.01
CA LEU A 13 -7.25 7.40 -16.53
C LEU A 13 -7.11 6.32 -15.45
N VAL A 14 -8.09 6.23 -14.56
CA VAL A 14 -8.18 5.15 -13.57
C VAL A 14 -8.58 3.88 -14.32
N GLY A 15 -7.59 3.20 -14.91
CA GLY A 15 -7.76 1.88 -15.46
C GLY A 15 -8.10 0.91 -14.32
N THR A 16 -9.35 0.46 -14.25
CA THR A 16 -9.77 -0.60 -13.31
C THR A 16 -9.21 -1.93 -13.80
N ALA A 17 -7.93 -2.18 -13.53
CA ALA A 17 -7.37 -3.52 -13.65
C ALA A 17 -8.12 -4.42 -12.66
N SER A 18 -8.97 -5.31 -13.18
CA SER A 18 -9.65 -6.36 -12.42
C SER A 18 -8.65 -7.43 -12.00
N ALA A 19 -7.74 -7.07 -11.09
CA ALA A 19 -7.03 -8.04 -10.27
C ALA A 19 -8.10 -8.80 -9.49
N GLN A 20 -8.07 -10.14 -9.55
CA GLN A 20 -9.04 -11.04 -8.92
C GLN A 20 -9.49 -10.46 -7.58
N ASN A 21 -10.72 -9.96 -7.56
CA ASN A 21 -11.23 -9.08 -6.52
C ASN A 21 -11.57 -9.92 -5.31
N GLU A 22 -10.55 -10.31 -4.53
CA GLU A 22 -10.78 -10.74 -3.16
C GLU A 22 -11.65 -9.67 -2.49
N PRO A 23 -12.76 -10.08 -1.84
CA PRO A 23 -13.66 -9.14 -1.21
C PRO A 23 -12.88 -8.32 -0.18
N ILE A 24 -13.12 -7.01 -0.16
CA ILE A 24 -12.52 -6.13 0.84
C ILE A 24 -13.06 -6.57 2.21
N THR A 25 -12.17 -6.95 3.11
CA THR A 25 -12.56 -7.51 4.42
C THR A 25 -12.63 -6.46 5.52
N SER A 26 -12.03 -5.28 5.31
CA SER A 26 -12.00 -4.19 6.28
C SER A 26 -11.69 -2.83 5.64
N PRO A 27 -11.99 -1.70 6.30
CA PRO A 27 -11.53 -0.38 5.85
C PRO A 27 -10.00 -0.28 5.74
N GLN A 28 -9.27 -0.99 6.58
CA GLN A 28 -7.80 -1.05 6.53
C GLN A 28 -7.30 -1.74 5.26
N ASP A 29 -7.93 -2.86 4.87
CA ASP A 29 -7.63 -3.57 3.62
C ASP A 29 -7.84 -2.67 2.39
N ALA A 30 -8.94 -1.93 2.34
CA ALA A 30 -9.18 -0.93 1.28
C ALA A 30 -8.05 0.11 1.21
N ALA A 31 -7.71 0.73 2.34
CA ALA A 31 -6.66 1.74 2.41
C ALA A 31 -5.28 1.19 1.98
N CYS A 32 -4.93 -0.02 2.42
CA CYS A 32 -3.65 -0.63 2.05
C CYS A 32 -3.59 -1.07 0.59
N ARG A 33 -4.72 -1.48 -0.02
CA ARG A 33 -4.79 -1.76 -1.46
C ARG A 33 -4.60 -0.48 -2.28
N ASP A 34 -5.17 0.64 -1.84
CA ASP A 34 -5.01 1.93 -2.52
C ASP A 34 -3.59 2.47 -2.38
N GLU A 35 -2.97 2.34 -1.20
CA GLU A 35 -1.56 2.69 -1.00
C GLU A 35 -0.67 1.89 -1.95
N ALA A 36 -0.85 0.57 -2.00
CA ALA A 36 -0.08 -0.30 -2.87
C ALA A 36 -0.20 0.09 -4.35
N ARG A 37 -1.42 0.40 -4.83
CA ARG A 37 -1.65 0.88 -6.21
C ARG A 37 -0.94 2.20 -6.49
N SER A 38 -0.96 3.14 -5.54
CA SER A 38 -0.33 4.45 -5.70
C SER A 38 1.20 4.38 -5.79
N ARG A 39 1.79 3.37 -5.15
CA ARG A 39 3.25 3.18 -5.06
C ARG A 39 3.79 2.13 -6.02
N LEU A 40 2.94 1.35 -6.68
CA LEU A 40 3.31 0.19 -7.49
C LEU A 40 4.35 0.49 -8.58
N PHE A 41 4.29 1.68 -9.18
CA PHE A 41 5.15 2.09 -10.29
C PHE A 41 6.30 3.02 -9.87
N SER A 42 6.25 3.56 -8.65
CA SER A 42 7.22 4.53 -8.15
C SER A 42 8.14 3.96 -7.07
N ALA A 43 7.71 2.90 -6.39
CA ALA A 43 8.53 2.24 -5.39
C ALA A 43 9.68 1.43 -6.04
N PRO A 44 10.87 1.42 -5.41
CA PRO A 44 11.99 0.65 -5.91
C PRO A 44 11.70 -0.86 -5.83
N ASN A 45 12.00 -1.57 -6.91
CA ASN A 45 11.86 -3.02 -7.01
C ASN A 45 13.23 -3.69 -7.26
N PRO A 46 14.14 -3.68 -6.27
CA PRO A 46 15.50 -4.21 -6.43
C PRO A 46 15.53 -5.72 -6.66
N GLU A 47 14.50 -6.43 -6.20
CA GLU A 47 14.34 -7.87 -6.36
C GLU A 47 13.77 -8.26 -7.73
N GLY A 48 13.46 -7.29 -8.59
CA GLY A 48 12.91 -7.55 -9.93
C GLY A 48 11.57 -8.31 -9.90
N LEU A 49 10.75 -8.11 -8.85
CA LEU A 49 9.47 -8.79 -8.70
C LEU A 49 8.51 -8.43 -9.83
N SER A 50 7.61 -9.36 -10.18
CA SER A 50 6.46 -9.03 -11.03
C SER A 50 5.60 -7.92 -10.38
N LEU A 51 4.86 -7.16 -11.18
CA LEU A 51 3.96 -6.10 -10.66
C LEU A 51 2.98 -6.65 -9.60
N TYR A 52 2.47 -7.86 -9.80
CA TYR A 52 1.61 -8.51 -8.82
C TYR A 52 2.31 -8.73 -7.47
N ASN A 53 3.52 -9.31 -7.50
CA ASN A 53 4.29 -9.59 -6.29
C ASN A 53 4.80 -8.30 -5.62
N HIS A 54 5.15 -7.29 -6.42
CA HIS A 54 5.56 -5.98 -5.93
C HIS A 54 4.40 -5.27 -5.23
N GLY A 55 3.21 -5.28 -5.83
CA GLY A 55 1.99 -4.75 -5.21
C GLY A 55 1.62 -5.50 -3.93
N ALA A 56 1.71 -6.83 -3.94
CA ALA A 56 1.46 -7.65 -2.75
C ALA A 56 2.47 -7.37 -1.62
N ARG A 57 3.72 -7.04 -1.94
CA ARG A 57 4.73 -6.61 -0.97
C ARG A 57 4.36 -5.27 -0.34
N LEU A 58 4.01 -4.27 -1.15
CA LEU A 58 3.58 -2.95 -0.67
C LEU A 58 2.32 -3.04 0.20
N TYR A 59 1.35 -3.87 -0.20
CA TYR A 59 0.14 -4.14 0.58
C TYR A 59 0.47 -4.72 1.96
N ARG A 60 1.32 -5.74 2.02
CA ARG A 60 1.74 -6.37 3.30
C ARG A 60 2.45 -5.39 4.21
N GLU A 61 3.32 -4.53 3.66
CA GLU A 61 4.01 -3.50 4.43
C GLU A 61 3.03 -2.52 5.09
N CYS A 62 2.01 -2.06 4.35
CA CYS A 62 0.93 -1.25 4.92
C CYS A 62 0.18 -2.02 6.01
N MET A 63 -0.17 -3.27 5.74
CA MET A 63 -0.94 -4.08 6.67
C MET A 63 -0.15 -4.37 7.96
N ASP A 64 1.16 -4.58 7.88
CA ASP A 64 2.03 -4.75 9.04
C ASP A 64 2.12 -3.49 9.91
N ARG A 65 2.09 -2.29 9.32
CA ARG A 65 1.99 -1.03 10.06
C ARG A 65 0.63 -0.87 10.76
N SER A 66 -0.43 -1.41 10.18
CA SER A 66 -1.78 -1.31 10.73
C SER A 66 -2.07 -2.30 11.87
N ARG A 67 -1.26 -3.37 11.97
CA ARG A 67 -1.43 -4.38 13.01
C ARG A 67 -1.09 -3.80 14.38
N PRO A 68 -1.94 -3.99 15.40
CA PRO A 68 -1.60 -3.56 16.75
C PRO A 68 -0.34 -4.32 17.21
N PRO A 69 0.59 -3.65 17.91
CA PRO A 69 1.76 -4.34 18.45
C PRO A 69 1.28 -5.46 19.36
N VAL A 70 1.80 -6.68 19.16
CA VAL A 70 1.52 -7.82 20.03
C VAL A 70 2.06 -7.50 21.42
N ARG A 71 1.22 -6.90 22.28
CA ARG A 71 1.50 -6.68 23.70
C ARG A 71 1.42 -8.02 24.42
N GLY A 72 2.48 -8.79 24.36
CA GLY A 72 2.45 -10.12 24.98
C GLY A 72 3.76 -10.85 24.93
N ARG A 73 4.77 -10.36 25.66
CA ARG A 73 5.88 -11.20 26.19
C ARG A 73 6.85 -10.48 27.13
N ARG A 74 6.79 -9.15 27.24
CA ARG A 74 7.77 -8.41 28.06
C ARG A 74 7.47 -8.41 29.56
N ASN A 75 6.23 -8.68 29.99
CA ASN A 75 5.87 -8.63 31.42
C ASN A 75 6.12 -9.95 32.18
N ARG A 76 6.28 -11.08 31.48
CA ARG A 76 6.50 -12.38 32.14
C ARG A 76 7.97 -12.59 32.57
N GLN A 77 8.92 -11.92 31.93
CA GLN A 77 10.35 -11.99 32.28
C GLN A 77 10.76 -11.06 33.44
N ARG A 78 9.92 -10.10 33.83
CA ARG A 78 10.22 -9.18 34.94
C ARG A 78 9.73 -9.67 36.30
N GLN A 79 8.98 -10.77 36.36
CA GLN A 79 8.41 -11.31 37.60
C GLN A 79 9.18 -12.54 38.15
N THR A 80 10.25 -12.97 37.49
CA THR A 80 11.11 -14.09 37.93
C THR A 80 12.54 -13.66 38.25
N GLN A 81 12.74 -12.39 38.64
CA GLN A 81 13.98 -11.92 39.28
C GLN A 81 13.64 -11.35 40.65
#